data_AF-A0A433A319-F1
#
_entry.id   AF-A0A433A319-F1
#
_cell.length_a   1.000
_cell.length_b   1.000
_cell.length_c   1.000
_cell.angle_alpha   90.00
_cell.angle_beta   90.00
_cell.angle_gamma   90.00
#
_symmetry.space_group_name_H-M   'P 1'
#
loop_
_entity.id
_entity.type
_entity.pdbx_description
1 polymer ?
#
loop_
_entity_poly.entity_id
_entity_poly.type
_entity_poly.pdbx_seq_one_letter_code
_entity_poly.pdbx_strand_id
1 'polypeptide(L)'
;MYTNVTNVIVRLTCPGGADNSCSRNSILLNSHFDTTLASPGAADDAAGIAVMLEAIRVLSLEGWEERRNGVVFLFNGAEETLQDATHAFITNHELKDSIRAVINLEACGTTGREILFQANSREMIEAYKRVPYPHGTVMVRDLANDVFRTGLVLSDTDFRQFVHYGNLTGLDMALYKNSYLYHTHLDQPGNMEPGALQHMGENTLALIEYLTNEGDLERLEVASDVVYWEVFGLKFIVYSWSTAYNLQQATVVLSLLFFTYIIRKSILTTPYRSLSTTLTAYGISTISVLLSFFSAILVSNLTAFVLVQVLDRPMVWYSREWYGLLVYGPAALAGLLGMQLLVASIPFLPRHPDPEHGTFVSVALLFTILTALVTEVGLASSFVLWIYTVVLTSVAVLNEFVLVPTTSSKRGVSSWAYTVSMTTLGLLYTDMGLALIDLFVPLTGRMGVDAPVDHIVAVIVGMMVFMAAPNLLAFANGIERKALAKCVVGLLVMQAVIVVVAAVTGGTDGGVLFPFDNMHPKRAFVQHLKNLTSGEAHLYIAQADHGPFFDQVIHKLEDAFGVLAEHRALTHFVSDWDSIYPFRFVHHDRLSPVVFSPVAI
;
A
#
# COMPACT_ATOMS: atom_id res chain seq x y z
N MET A 1 -33.56 1.66 -8.08
CA MET A 1 -34.58 2.43 -7.34
C MET A 1 -34.19 2.35 -5.87
N TYR A 2 -33.81 3.47 -5.25
CA TYR A 2 -33.45 3.50 -3.83
C TYR A 2 -34.70 3.33 -2.97
N THR A 3 -34.60 2.56 -1.89
CA THR A 3 -35.73 2.33 -0.98
C THR A 3 -35.29 2.58 0.44
N ASN A 4 -35.89 3.57 1.10
CA ASN A 4 -35.66 3.89 2.52
C ASN A 4 -34.19 4.21 2.89
N VAL A 5 -33.42 4.74 1.93
CA VAL A 5 -32.06 5.22 2.13
C VAL A 5 -32.10 6.69 2.53
N THR A 6 -31.34 7.09 3.56
CA THR A 6 -31.39 8.43 4.16
C THR A 6 -30.03 9.10 4.10
N ASN A 7 -30.02 10.39 3.71
CA ASN A 7 -28.89 11.30 3.86
C ASN A 7 -29.29 12.46 4.77
N VAL A 8 -28.38 12.95 5.59
CA VAL A 8 -28.54 14.20 6.35
C VAL A 8 -27.57 15.23 5.80
N ILE A 9 -28.10 16.39 5.42
CA ILE A 9 -27.31 17.44 4.75
C ILE A 9 -27.35 18.71 5.59
N VAL A 10 -26.18 19.25 5.90
CA VAL A 10 -26.03 20.56 6.54
C VAL A 10 -25.26 21.48 5.61
N ARG A 11 -25.75 22.70 5.40
CA ARG A 11 -25.10 23.68 4.52
C ARG A 11 -24.75 24.95 5.28
N LEU A 12 -23.47 25.30 5.27
CA LEU A 12 -22.96 26.60 5.72
C LEU A 12 -22.68 27.46 4.49
N THR A 13 -23.32 28.62 4.40
CA THR A 13 -23.22 29.53 3.25
C THR A 13 -23.34 30.98 3.70
N CYS A 14 -22.92 31.90 2.83
CA CYS A 14 -22.90 33.32 3.12
C CYS A 14 -24.32 33.89 3.28
N PRO A 15 -24.52 34.86 4.21
CA PRO A 15 -25.77 35.58 4.31
C PRO A 15 -26.05 36.39 3.03
N GLY A 16 -27.31 36.42 2.57
CA GLY A 16 -27.73 37.20 1.39
C GLY A 16 -28.40 36.44 0.24
N GLY A 17 -28.61 35.12 0.34
CA GLY A 17 -29.38 34.34 -0.63
C GLY A 17 -28.55 33.79 -1.81
N ALA A 18 -29.25 33.25 -2.82
CA ALA A 18 -28.69 32.38 -3.86
C ALA A 18 -27.75 33.05 -4.90
N ASP A 19 -27.69 34.39 -4.96
CA ASP A 19 -26.96 35.11 -6.02
C ASP A 19 -25.46 35.36 -5.75
N ASN A 20 -25.00 35.17 -4.50
CA ASN A 20 -23.59 35.34 -4.14
C ASN A 20 -22.73 34.16 -4.64
N SER A 21 -21.46 34.41 -5.02
CA SER A 21 -20.53 33.37 -5.49
C SER A 21 -20.38 32.23 -4.47
N CYS A 22 -20.42 32.57 -3.19
CA CYS A 22 -20.41 31.65 -2.05
C CYS A 22 -21.59 30.67 -2.02
N SER A 23 -22.77 31.08 -2.53
CA SER A 23 -23.94 30.21 -2.66
C SER A 23 -23.92 29.37 -3.94
N ARG A 24 -23.04 29.70 -4.91
CA ARG A 24 -22.91 29.00 -6.19
C ARG A 24 -21.79 27.96 -6.20
N ASN A 25 -20.77 28.14 -5.35
CA ASN A 25 -19.64 27.24 -5.23
C ASN A 25 -19.53 26.74 -3.78
N SER A 26 -19.51 25.43 -3.61
CA SER A 26 -19.40 24.81 -2.29
C SER A 26 -18.46 23.62 -2.31
N ILE A 27 -17.74 23.43 -1.20
CA ILE A 27 -16.99 22.21 -0.90
C ILE A 27 -17.96 21.21 -0.28
N LEU A 28 -17.91 19.95 -0.72
CA LEU A 28 -18.61 18.84 -0.10
C LEU A 28 -17.67 18.15 0.88
N LEU A 29 -18.06 18.06 2.14
CA LEU A 29 -17.43 17.19 3.13
C LEU A 29 -18.34 15.99 3.37
N ASN A 30 -17.84 14.78 3.11
CA ASN A 30 -18.61 13.54 3.16
C ASN A 30 -18.01 12.55 4.17
N SER A 31 -18.90 11.81 4.85
CA SER A 31 -18.61 10.68 5.74
C SER A 31 -19.91 9.91 5.95
N HIS A 32 -19.83 8.58 6.04
CA HIS A 32 -21.00 7.72 6.14
C HIS A 32 -21.36 7.40 7.60
N PHE A 33 -22.66 7.38 7.91
CA PHE A 33 -23.14 7.11 9.27
C PHE A 33 -23.69 5.68 9.45
N ASP A 34 -23.89 4.94 8.36
CA ASP A 34 -24.22 3.51 8.46
C ASP A 34 -22.99 2.70 8.85
N THR A 35 -23.24 1.46 9.27
CA THR A 35 -22.21 0.55 9.80
C THR A 35 -22.38 -0.82 9.15
N THR A 36 -21.26 -1.51 8.92
CA THR A 36 -21.31 -2.89 8.45
C THR A 36 -21.94 -3.84 9.47
N LEU A 37 -22.42 -4.99 8.99
CA LEU A 37 -23.05 -5.99 9.86
C LEU A 37 -22.09 -6.44 10.97
N ALA A 38 -22.58 -6.38 12.22
CA ALA A 38 -21.85 -6.76 13.43
C ALA A 38 -20.64 -5.88 13.80
N SER A 39 -20.39 -4.77 13.08
CA SER A 39 -19.41 -3.75 13.48
C SER A 39 -20.11 -2.60 14.22
N PRO A 40 -19.57 -2.12 15.35
CA PRO A 40 -20.00 -0.87 15.97
C PRO A 40 -19.63 0.38 15.17
N GLY A 41 -18.64 0.29 14.27
CA GLY A 41 -18.24 1.37 13.36
C GLY A 41 -17.57 2.57 14.02
N ALA A 42 -16.71 2.34 15.02
CA ALA A 42 -16.08 3.43 15.76
C ALA A 42 -15.08 4.22 14.92
N ALA A 43 -14.19 3.53 14.21
CA ALA A 43 -13.35 4.13 13.20
C ALA A 43 -14.14 4.31 11.89
N ASP A 44 -14.96 3.33 11.53
CA ASP A 44 -15.64 3.19 10.23
C ASP A 44 -17.18 3.30 10.36
N ASP A 45 -17.77 4.49 10.29
CA ASP A 45 -17.12 5.79 10.10
C ASP A 45 -17.59 6.84 11.12
N ALA A 46 -17.89 6.42 12.36
CA ALA A 46 -18.22 7.36 13.43
C ALA A 46 -17.10 8.39 13.69
N ALA A 47 -15.86 8.08 13.32
CA ALA A 47 -14.72 9.00 13.34
C ALA A 47 -14.93 10.17 12.37
N GLY A 48 -15.19 9.91 11.09
CA GLY A 48 -15.49 10.95 10.09
C GLY A 48 -16.70 11.80 10.50
N ILE A 49 -17.76 11.16 11.00
CA ILE A 49 -18.97 11.83 11.49
C ILE A 49 -18.64 12.79 12.65
N ALA A 50 -17.83 12.34 13.62
CA ALA A 50 -17.42 13.17 14.75
C ALA A 50 -16.59 14.38 14.28
N VAL A 51 -15.68 14.19 13.33
CA VAL A 51 -14.90 15.28 12.71
C VAL A 51 -15.81 16.29 12.01
N MET A 52 -16.80 15.81 11.24
CA MET A 52 -17.75 16.70 10.54
C MET A 52 -18.59 17.52 11.52
N LEU A 53 -19.10 16.91 12.60
CA LEU A 53 -19.87 17.61 13.63
C LEU A 53 -19.04 18.68 14.35
N GLU A 54 -17.78 18.36 14.67
CA GLU A 54 -16.88 19.31 15.32
C GLU A 54 -16.50 20.45 14.36
N ALA A 55 -16.24 20.15 13.09
CA ALA A 55 -16.01 21.16 12.06
C ALA A 55 -17.22 22.11 11.95
N ILE A 56 -18.46 21.60 11.93
CA ILE A 56 -19.67 22.44 11.95
C ILE A 56 -19.69 23.33 13.20
N ARG A 57 -19.39 22.77 14.38
CA ARG A 57 -19.37 23.53 15.64
C ARG A 57 -18.38 24.69 15.58
N VAL A 58 -17.16 24.45 15.10
CA VAL A 58 -16.12 25.49 15.00
C VAL A 58 -16.51 26.54 13.94
N LEU A 59 -16.80 26.08 12.72
CA LEU A 59 -17.08 26.93 11.56
C LEU A 59 -18.32 27.81 11.71
N SER A 60 -19.34 27.32 12.43
CA SER A 60 -20.55 28.09 12.71
C SER A 60 -20.34 29.26 13.69
N LEU A 61 -19.27 29.25 14.48
CA LEU A 61 -18.96 30.30 15.45
C LEU A 61 -18.12 31.44 14.85
N GLU A 62 -17.44 31.22 13.73
CA GLU A 62 -16.52 32.19 13.12
C GLU A 62 -17.20 33.22 12.21
N GLY A 63 -18.47 32.98 11.84
CA GLY A 63 -19.20 33.81 10.86
C GLY A 63 -18.86 33.45 9.41
N TRP A 64 -19.80 33.72 8.50
CA TRP A 64 -19.70 33.32 7.07
C TRP A 64 -19.81 34.50 6.11
N GLU A 65 -19.64 35.74 6.59
CA GLU A 65 -19.87 36.96 5.81
C GLU A 65 -18.78 37.21 4.75
N GLU A 66 -17.53 36.88 5.07
CA GLU A 66 -16.36 37.16 4.20
C GLU A 66 -15.85 35.93 3.43
N ARG A 67 -16.48 34.76 3.61
CA ARG A 67 -16.01 33.53 2.94
C ARG A 67 -16.35 33.53 1.45
N ARG A 68 -15.45 32.96 0.64
CA ARG A 68 -15.61 32.89 -0.83
C ARG A 68 -16.53 31.76 -1.27
N ASN A 69 -16.51 30.65 -0.55
CA ASN A 69 -17.21 29.42 -0.88
C ASN A 69 -18.04 28.91 0.31
N GLY A 70 -19.15 28.22 0.02
CA GLY A 70 -19.93 27.50 1.01
C GLY A 70 -19.34 26.12 1.33
N VAL A 71 -19.86 25.48 2.37
CA VAL A 71 -19.57 24.07 2.69
C VAL A 71 -20.89 23.31 2.84
N VAL A 72 -20.97 22.16 2.20
CA VAL A 72 -22.04 21.19 2.35
C VAL A 72 -21.46 19.98 3.07
N PHE A 73 -22.02 19.68 4.23
CA PHE A 73 -21.73 18.48 5.00
C PHE A 73 -22.78 17.44 4.62
N LEU A 74 -22.33 16.31 4.09
CA LEU A 74 -23.17 15.19 3.72
C LEU A 74 -22.85 14.02 4.65
N PHE A 75 -23.77 13.77 5.57
CA PHE A 75 -23.78 12.56 6.38
C PHE A 75 -24.61 11.54 5.60
N ASN A 76 -23.94 10.67 4.84
CA ASN A 76 -24.63 9.72 3.98
C ASN A 76 -24.87 8.39 4.68
N GLY A 77 -25.93 7.70 4.26
CA GLY A 77 -26.17 6.32 4.69
C GLY A 77 -25.88 5.34 3.56
N ALA A 78 -26.04 4.05 3.85
CA ALA A 78 -25.93 2.97 2.86
C ALA A 78 -24.64 3.01 2.01
N GLU A 79 -23.52 3.44 2.61
CA GLU A 79 -22.18 3.24 2.04
C GLU A 79 -21.89 1.75 1.96
N GLU A 80 -22.11 1.07 3.08
CA GLU A 80 -21.67 -0.30 3.34
C GLU A 80 -22.39 -1.32 2.46
N THR A 81 -23.48 -0.90 1.79
CA THR A 81 -24.28 -1.73 0.88
C THR A 81 -24.07 -1.41 -0.60
N LEU A 82 -23.10 -0.55 -0.96
CA LEU A 82 -22.66 -0.10 -2.31
C LEU A 82 -22.77 1.43 -2.58
N GLN A 83 -22.53 2.29 -1.59
CA GLN A 83 -22.55 3.76 -1.73
C GLN A 83 -23.85 4.32 -2.33
N ASP A 84 -24.96 3.66 -2.02
CA ASP A 84 -26.25 3.89 -2.67
C ASP A 84 -26.75 5.32 -2.45
N ALA A 85 -26.61 5.84 -1.22
CA ALA A 85 -27.11 7.16 -0.89
C ALA A 85 -26.27 8.28 -1.48
N THR A 86 -24.97 8.07 -1.58
CA THR A 86 -24.06 9.04 -2.20
C THR A 86 -24.30 9.14 -3.69
N HIS A 87 -24.45 7.99 -4.36
CA HIS A 87 -24.88 7.97 -5.75
C HIS A 87 -26.23 8.71 -5.91
N ALA A 88 -27.21 8.44 -5.04
CA ALA A 88 -28.51 9.11 -5.09
C ALA A 88 -28.40 10.64 -4.92
N PHE A 89 -27.52 11.11 -4.03
CA PHE A 89 -27.26 12.53 -3.82
C PHE A 89 -26.67 13.19 -5.07
N ILE A 90 -25.56 12.66 -5.58
CA ILE A 90 -24.84 13.31 -6.67
C ILE A 90 -25.59 13.27 -8.00
N THR A 91 -26.48 12.28 -8.21
CA THR A 91 -27.28 12.22 -9.45
C THR A 91 -28.56 13.05 -9.38
N ASN A 92 -29.24 13.11 -8.22
CA ASN A 92 -30.62 13.59 -8.14
C ASN A 92 -30.82 14.84 -7.27
N HIS A 93 -29.92 15.16 -6.34
CA HIS A 93 -30.16 16.24 -5.37
C HIS A 93 -29.92 17.63 -5.96
N GLU A 94 -30.72 18.62 -5.56
CA GLU A 94 -30.66 19.99 -6.10
C GLU A 94 -29.33 20.70 -5.80
N LEU A 95 -28.69 20.37 -4.66
CA LEU A 95 -27.39 20.95 -4.28
C LEU A 95 -26.21 20.47 -5.11
N LYS A 96 -26.34 19.39 -5.90
CA LYS A 96 -25.23 18.80 -6.66
C LYS A 96 -24.53 19.83 -7.55
N ASP A 97 -25.30 20.73 -8.17
CA ASP A 97 -24.79 21.70 -9.14
C ASP A 97 -23.96 22.82 -8.48
N SER A 98 -24.11 22.98 -7.16
CA SER A 98 -23.31 23.93 -6.36
C SER A 98 -21.99 23.33 -5.87
N ILE A 99 -21.84 22.00 -5.90
CA ILE A 99 -20.64 21.33 -5.43
C ILE A 99 -19.55 21.44 -6.50
N ARG A 100 -18.34 21.84 -6.08
CA ARG A 100 -17.18 21.99 -6.96
C ARG A 100 -16.00 21.11 -6.57
N ALA A 101 -15.85 20.83 -5.28
CA ALA A 101 -14.81 19.98 -4.73
C ALA A 101 -15.40 19.03 -3.68
N VAL A 102 -14.77 17.87 -3.49
CA VAL A 102 -15.12 16.92 -2.43
C VAL A 102 -13.94 16.59 -1.54
N ILE A 103 -14.20 16.46 -0.25
CA ILE A 103 -13.31 15.87 0.76
C ILE A 103 -14.10 14.72 1.37
N ASN A 104 -13.61 13.50 1.18
CA ASN A 104 -14.20 12.30 1.74
C ASN A 104 -13.35 11.85 2.95
N LEU A 105 -14.01 11.61 4.08
CA LEU A 105 -13.40 11.08 5.30
C LEU A 105 -13.82 9.63 5.44
N GLU A 106 -12.86 8.76 5.71
CA GLU A 106 -13.04 7.31 5.72
C GLU A 106 -12.15 6.66 6.79
N ALA A 107 -12.37 5.37 7.03
CA ALA A 107 -11.43 4.58 7.80
C ALA A 107 -11.41 3.13 7.32
N CYS A 108 -10.26 2.66 6.87
CA CYS A 108 -10.01 1.23 6.67
C CYS A 108 -9.15 0.62 7.78
N GLY A 109 -8.86 1.38 8.84
CA GLY A 109 -8.06 0.99 10.00
C GLY A 109 -8.38 1.86 11.22
N THR A 110 -7.84 1.49 12.37
CA THR A 110 -8.21 2.07 13.68
C THR A 110 -7.13 2.97 14.28
N THR A 111 -5.94 3.01 13.66
CA THR A 111 -4.76 3.67 14.23
C THR A 111 -3.98 4.46 13.18
N GLY A 112 -3.00 5.23 13.64
CA GLY A 112 -2.11 6.03 12.80
C GLY A 112 -2.68 7.38 12.39
N ARG A 113 -1.89 8.06 11.55
CA ARG A 113 -2.28 9.30 10.87
C ARG A 113 -3.20 8.94 9.69
N GLU A 114 -4.21 9.77 9.40
CA GLU A 114 -4.97 9.57 8.17
C GLU A 114 -4.06 9.80 6.97
N ILE A 115 -4.20 8.96 5.96
CA ILE A 115 -3.43 9.03 4.73
C ILE A 115 -4.31 9.62 3.63
N LEU A 116 -3.74 10.53 2.83
CA LEU A 116 -4.32 10.89 1.54
C LEU A 116 -4.06 9.75 0.55
N PHE A 117 -5.06 8.89 0.35
CA PHE A 117 -4.92 7.69 -0.48
C PHE A 117 -5.55 7.84 -1.87
N GLN A 118 -6.52 8.74 -2.07
CA GLN A 118 -6.96 9.13 -3.43
C GLN A 118 -7.04 10.64 -3.59
N ALA A 119 -6.62 11.12 -4.76
CA ALA A 119 -6.68 12.53 -5.13
C ALA A 119 -6.64 12.65 -6.66
N ASN A 120 -7.47 13.54 -7.22
CA ASN A 120 -7.65 13.68 -8.67
C ASN A 120 -7.55 15.14 -9.18
N SER A 121 -6.97 16.05 -8.39
CA SER A 121 -6.72 17.44 -8.80
C SER A 121 -5.42 17.97 -8.19
N ARG A 122 -4.68 18.78 -8.98
CA ARG A 122 -3.46 19.44 -8.52
C ARG A 122 -3.74 20.48 -7.46
N GLU A 123 -4.75 21.31 -7.71
CA GLU A 123 -5.17 22.41 -6.85
C GLU A 123 -5.59 21.86 -5.48
N MET A 124 -6.28 20.71 -5.45
CA MET A 124 -6.64 20.03 -4.21
C MET A 124 -5.43 19.47 -3.46
N ILE A 125 -4.44 18.90 -4.15
CA ILE A 125 -3.20 18.43 -3.50
C ILE A 125 -2.37 19.61 -2.98
N GLU A 126 -2.35 20.73 -3.70
CA GLU A 126 -1.72 21.98 -3.25
C GLU A 126 -2.44 22.59 -2.04
N ALA A 127 -3.77 22.44 -1.97
CA ALA A 127 -4.55 22.78 -0.79
C ALA A 127 -4.18 21.87 0.39
N TYR A 128 -4.10 20.55 0.18
CA TYR A 128 -3.72 19.58 1.21
C TYR A 128 -2.31 19.83 1.76
N LYS A 129 -1.38 20.35 0.95
CA LYS A 129 -0.04 20.74 1.43
C LYS A 129 -0.07 21.80 2.54
N ARG A 130 -1.16 22.57 2.70
CA ARG A 130 -1.29 23.63 3.72
C ARG A 130 -1.81 23.13 5.06
N VAL A 131 -2.24 21.87 5.15
CA VAL A 131 -2.74 21.31 6.42
C VAL A 131 -1.60 21.20 7.45
N PRO A 132 -1.90 21.15 8.76
CA PRO A 132 -0.90 21.07 9.81
C PRO A 132 -0.01 19.81 9.75
N TYR A 133 -0.59 18.65 9.45
CA TYR A 133 0.09 17.36 9.48
C TYR A 133 -0.16 16.52 8.21
N PRO A 134 0.29 16.98 7.03
CA PRO A 134 0.02 16.29 5.77
C PRO A 134 0.69 14.91 5.75
N HIS A 135 -0.07 13.87 5.39
CA HIS A 135 0.44 12.50 5.29
C HIS A 135 -0.05 11.84 4.00
N GLY A 136 0.87 11.44 3.12
CA GLY A 136 0.51 10.79 1.86
C GLY A 136 1.65 10.69 0.86
N THR A 137 1.57 9.70 -0.03
CA THR A 137 2.52 9.54 -1.14
C THR A 137 1.79 9.12 -2.41
N VAL A 138 2.26 9.61 -3.54
CA VAL A 138 1.72 9.23 -4.85
C VAL A 138 1.87 7.74 -5.14
N MET A 139 2.87 7.08 -4.54
CA MET A 139 3.07 5.63 -4.66
C MET A 139 1.90 4.87 -4.02
N VAL A 140 1.50 5.24 -2.79
CA VAL A 140 0.37 4.61 -2.12
C VAL A 140 -0.94 4.94 -2.86
N ARG A 141 -1.08 6.17 -3.37
CA ARG A 141 -2.22 6.54 -4.22
C ARG A 141 -2.35 5.68 -5.47
N ASP A 142 -1.26 5.55 -6.24
CA ASP A 142 -1.28 4.77 -7.49
C ASP A 142 -1.54 3.30 -7.20
N LEU A 143 -0.94 2.77 -6.13
CA LEU A 143 -1.17 1.41 -5.68
C LEU A 143 -2.61 1.17 -5.21
N ALA A 144 -3.18 2.10 -4.42
CA ALA A 144 -4.58 2.05 -3.99
C ALA A 144 -5.51 2.08 -5.22
N ASN A 145 -5.30 3.03 -6.14
CA ASN A 145 -6.06 3.11 -7.39
C ASN A 145 -5.98 1.83 -8.24
N ASP A 146 -4.80 1.23 -8.35
CA ASP A 146 -4.61 -0.03 -9.09
C ASP A 146 -5.30 -1.20 -8.38
N VAL A 147 -5.18 -1.29 -7.05
CA VAL A 147 -5.87 -2.32 -6.25
C VAL A 147 -7.39 -2.19 -6.37
N PHE A 148 -7.95 -0.98 -6.22
CA PHE A 148 -9.39 -0.73 -6.40
C PHE A 148 -9.84 -1.06 -7.82
N ARG A 149 -9.05 -0.72 -8.85
CA ARG A 149 -9.34 -1.08 -10.25
C ARG A 149 -9.32 -2.58 -10.51
N THR A 150 -8.43 -3.32 -9.84
CA THR A 150 -8.33 -4.78 -10.00
C THR A 150 -9.51 -5.52 -9.36
N GLY A 151 -10.25 -4.87 -8.45
CA GLY A 151 -11.34 -5.49 -7.69
C GLY A 151 -10.87 -6.59 -6.73
N LEU A 152 -9.56 -6.65 -6.43
CA LEU A 152 -8.97 -7.60 -5.48
C LEU A 152 -9.34 -7.26 -4.03
N VAL A 153 -9.76 -6.02 -3.77
CA VAL A 153 -10.32 -5.57 -2.49
C VAL A 153 -11.75 -5.13 -2.76
N LEU A 154 -12.71 -5.76 -2.07
CA LEU A 154 -14.15 -5.48 -2.16
C LEU A 154 -14.56 -4.26 -1.33
N SER A 155 -13.75 -3.22 -1.35
CA SER A 155 -14.04 -1.96 -0.69
C SER A 155 -13.72 -0.88 -1.70
N ASP A 156 -14.62 0.08 -1.79
CA ASP A 156 -14.54 1.31 -2.55
C ASP A 156 -15.17 2.36 -1.63
N THR A 157 -15.05 3.64 -1.94
CA THR A 157 -15.56 4.69 -1.07
C THR A 157 -16.58 5.55 -1.79
N ASP A 158 -17.29 6.36 -1.02
CA ASP A 158 -18.19 7.38 -1.55
C ASP A 158 -17.49 8.33 -2.54
N PHE A 159 -16.18 8.53 -2.38
CA PHE A 159 -15.35 9.33 -3.28
C PHE A 159 -15.53 8.92 -4.75
N ARG A 160 -15.61 7.62 -5.04
CA ARG A 160 -15.83 7.13 -6.41
C ARG A 160 -17.13 7.66 -7.00
N GLN A 161 -18.21 7.72 -6.23
CA GLN A 161 -19.50 8.17 -6.74
C GLN A 161 -19.44 9.65 -7.15
N PHE A 162 -18.77 10.48 -6.35
CA PHE A 162 -18.56 11.89 -6.67
C PHE A 162 -17.68 12.12 -7.89
N VAL A 163 -16.60 11.34 -8.03
CA VAL A 163 -15.69 11.47 -9.18
C VAL A 163 -16.36 10.95 -10.46
N HIS A 164 -16.98 9.76 -10.41
CA HIS A 164 -17.48 9.09 -11.61
C HIS A 164 -18.83 9.66 -12.09
N TYR A 165 -19.76 9.94 -11.18
CA TYR A 165 -21.10 10.44 -11.53
C TYR A 165 -21.24 11.96 -11.39
N GLY A 166 -20.48 12.56 -10.47
CA GLY A 166 -20.46 14.02 -10.26
C GLY A 166 -19.43 14.76 -11.11
N ASN A 167 -18.44 14.06 -11.70
CA ASN A 167 -17.27 14.66 -12.35
C ASN A 167 -16.57 15.69 -11.44
N LEU A 168 -16.52 15.40 -10.13
CA LEU A 168 -15.94 16.27 -9.13
C LEU A 168 -14.45 15.97 -8.92
N THR A 169 -13.72 17.02 -8.54
CA THR A 169 -12.35 16.89 -8.04
C THR A 169 -12.36 16.83 -6.52
N GLY A 170 -11.37 16.17 -5.92
CA GLY A 170 -11.33 16.03 -4.48
C GLY A 170 -10.19 15.22 -3.91
N LEU A 171 -10.32 14.98 -2.61
CA LEU A 171 -9.39 14.25 -1.76
C LEU A 171 -10.15 13.18 -0.99
N ASP A 172 -9.56 11.99 -0.91
CA ASP A 172 -10.05 10.88 -0.09
C ASP A 172 -9.01 10.55 0.98
N MET A 173 -9.43 10.69 2.24
CA MET A 173 -8.57 10.65 3.42
C MET A 173 -9.05 9.55 4.36
N ALA A 174 -8.17 8.59 4.69
CA ALA A 174 -8.55 7.46 5.54
C ALA A 174 -7.56 7.15 6.66
N LEU A 175 -8.07 6.72 7.82
CA LEU A 175 -7.26 5.92 8.75
C LEU A 175 -6.99 4.55 8.12
N TYR A 176 -5.74 4.06 8.16
CA TYR A 176 -5.38 2.82 7.44
C TYR A 176 -4.58 1.80 8.25
N LYS A 177 -3.91 2.22 9.34
CA LYS A 177 -3.10 1.28 10.13
C LYS A 177 -3.97 0.43 11.04
N ASN A 178 -3.48 -0.75 11.39
CA ASN A 178 -4.21 -1.72 12.22
C ASN A 178 -5.59 -2.09 11.61
N SER A 179 -5.60 -2.40 10.31
CA SER A 179 -6.81 -2.75 9.54
C SER A 179 -7.39 -4.14 9.90
N TYR A 180 -6.83 -4.86 10.89
CA TYR A 180 -7.37 -6.13 11.38
C TYR A 180 -8.76 -6.00 12.00
N LEU A 181 -9.06 -4.84 12.60
CA LEU A 181 -10.33 -4.60 13.31
C LEU A 181 -11.44 -4.09 12.39
N TYR A 182 -11.09 -3.72 11.15
CA TYR A 182 -12.02 -3.19 10.14
C TYR A 182 -13.11 -4.21 9.80
N HIS A 183 -14.37 -3.75 9.72
CA HIS A 183 -15.55 -4.60 9.50
C HIS A 183 -15.68 -5.74 10.52
N THR A 184 -15.32 -5.49 11.79
CA THR A 184 -15.47 -6.47 12.87
C THR A 184 -16.12 -5.87 14.11
N HIS A 185 -16.60 -6.72 15.01
CA HIS A 185 -17.12 -6.32 16.32
C HIS A 185 -16.09 -5.60 17.23
N LEU A 186 -14.80 -5.63 16.85
CA LEU A 186 -13.70 -4.97 17.56
C LEU A 186 -13.46 -3.54 17.11
N ASP A 187 -14.15 -3.05 16.08
CA ASP A 187 -14.11 -1.63 15.72
C ASP A 187 -14.89 -0.80 16.76
N GLN A 188 -14.22 -0.56 17.89
CA GLN A 188 -14.75 0.07 19.08
C GLN A 188 -13.88 1.28 19.46
N PRO A 189 -14.46 2.30 20.13
CA PRO A 189 -13.69 3.49 20.50
C PRO A 189 -12.47 3.18 21.38
N GLY A 190 -12.54 2.12 22.19
CA GLY A 190 -11.43 1.68 23.05
C GLY A 190 -10.22 1.12 22.31
N ASN A 191 -10.37 0.73 21.04
CA ASN A 191 -9.30 0.18 20.21
C ASN A 191 -8.71 1.19 19.23
N MET A 192 -9.25 2.41 19.18
CA MET A 192 -8.71 3.50 18.37
C MET A 192 -7.48 4.12 19.02
N GLU A 193 -6.49 4.48 18.21
CA GLU A 193 -5.29 5.16 18.73
C GLU A 193 -5.65 6.58 19.22
N PRO A 194 -5.32 6.94 20.48
CA PRO A 194 -5.52 8.30 20.96
C PRO A 194 -4.78 9.31 20.09
N GLY A 195 -5.51 10.30 19.59
CA GLY A 195 -4.97 11.35 18.72
C GLY A 195 -5.18 11.11 17.23
N ALA A 196 -5.54 9.91 16.78
CA ALA A 196 -5.88 9.65 15.37
C ALA A 196 -7.05 10.54 14.91
N LEU A 197 -8.13 10.59 15.70
CA LEU A 197 -9.29 11.44 15.44
C LEU A 197 -8.92 12.94 15.45
N GLN A 198 -8.03 13.35 16.37
CA GLN A 198 -7.57 14.74 16.45
C GLN A 198 -6.78 15.12 15.20
N HIS A 199 -5.89 14.24 14.74
CA HIS A 199 -5.08 14.46 13.55
C HIS A 199 -5.95 14.63 12.29
N MET A 200 -6.92 13.73 12.09
CA MET A 200 -7.89 13.84 11.00
C MET A 200 -8.72 15.13 11.10
N GLY A 201 -9.18 15.48 12.31
CA GLY A 201 -9.96 16.69 12.55
C GLY A 201 -9.19 17.99 12.27
N GLU A 202 -7.95 18.10 12.74
CA GLU A 202 -7.09 19.28 12.54
C GLU A 202 -6.74 19.49 11.06
N ASN A 203 -6.44 18.41 10.34
CA ASN A 203 -6.18 18.49 8.90
C ASN A 203 -7.43 18.85 8.10
N THR A 204 -8.56 18.21 8.39
CA THR A 204 -9.84 18.50 7.73
C THR A 204 -10.30 19.93 7.96
N LEU A 205 -10.25 20.42 9.20
CA LEU A 205 -10.66 21.78 9.53
C LEU A 205 -9.78 22.81 8.81
N ALA A 206 -8.46 22.67 8.88
CA ALA A 206 -7.52 23.57 8.21
C ALA A 206 -7.71 23.58 6.69
N LEU A 207 -8.00 22.42 6.10
CA LEU A 207 -8.29 22.30 4.67
C LEU A 207 -9.58 23.03 4.29
N ILE A 208 -10.65 22.88 5.06
CA ILE A 208 -11.92 23.56 4.83
C ILE A 208 -11.77 25.07 5.00
N GLU A 209 -11.08 25.53 6.04
CA GLU A 209 -10.79 26.95 6.27
C GLU A 209 -10.05 27.55 5.07
N TYR A 210 -9.01 26.87 4.59
CA TYR A 210 -8.27 27.32 3.42
C TYR A 210 -9.17 27.40 2.16
N LEU A 211 -9.91 26.32 1.86
CA LEU A 211 -10.74 26.25 0.66
C LEU A 211 -11.92 27.24 0.69
N THR A 212 -12.46 27.53 1.87
CA THR A 212 -13.58 28.48 2.02
C THR A 212 -13.13 29.94 1.99
N ASN A 213 -11.93 30.26 2.48
CA ASN A 213 -11.42 31.63 2.56
C ASN A 213 -10.63 32.04 1.30
N GLU A 214 -9.75 31.17 0.82
CA GLU A 214 -8.78 31.47 -0.24
C GLU A 214 -8.96 30.61 -1.51
N GLY A 215 -9.61 29.45 -1.40
CA GLY A 215 -9.74 28.48 -2.49
C GLY A 215 -10.50 29.02 -3.71
N ASP A 216 -9.93 28.79 -4.90
CA ASP A 216 -10.59 29.06 -6.17
C ASP A 216 -11.18 27.76 -6.73
N LEU A 217 -12.46 27.51 -6.44
CA LEU A 217 -13.14 26.27 -6.81
C LEU A 217 -13.56 26.23 -8.29
N GLU A 218 -13.49 27.35 -9.02
CA GLU A 218 -13.87 27.41 -10.44
C GLU A 218 -12.75 26.94 -11.37
N ARG A 219 -11.51 26.91 -10.87
CA ARG A 219 -10.31 26.52 -11.61
C ARG A 219 -9.83 25.10 -11.31
N LEU A 220 -10.68 24.29 -10.69
CA LEU A 220 -10.33 22.91 -10.38
C LEU A 220 -10.34 22.08 -11.66
N GLU A 221 -9.18 21.52 -11.99
CA GLU A 221 -9.05 20.63 -13.14
C GLU A 221 -8.78 19.20 -12.66
N VAL A 222 -9.41 18.24 -13.33
CA VAL A 222 -9.11 16.83 -13.11
C VAL A 222 -7.71 16.57 -13.63
N ALA A 223 -6.79 16.28 -12.71
CA ALA A 223 -5.38 16.13 -12.99
C ALA A 223 -4.84 14.86 -12.32
N SER A 224 -4.21 14.01 -13.12
CA SER A 224 -3.43 12.85 -12.67
C SER A 224 -1.93 13.14 -12.66
N ASP A 225 -1.51 14.28 -13.22
CA ASP A 225 -0.13 14.65 -13.54
C ASP A 225 0.58 15.37 -12.39
N VAL A 226 0.37 14.90 -11.15
CA VAL A 226 0.95 15.49 -9.95
C VAL A 226 1.69 14.43 -9.16
N VAL A 227 2.92 14.77 -8.78
CA VAL A 227 3.77 13.93 -7.94
C VAL A 227 3.83 14.59 -6.57
N TYR A 228 3.42 13.85 -5.55
CA TYR A 228 3.51 14.27 -4.16
C TYR A 228 4.02 13.16 -3.27
N TRP A 229 4.72 13.54 -2.22
CA TRP A 229 5.24 12.64 -1.20
C TRP A 229 5.67 13.45 0.02
N GLU A 230 5.71 12.78 1.17
CA GLU A 230 6.24 13.34 2.40
C GLU A 230 7.59 12.74 2.79
N VAL A 231 8.35 13.51 3.57
CA VAL A 231 9.60 13.08 4.19
C VAL A 231 9.40 13.01 5.71
N PHE A 232 9.16 11.82 6.27
CA PHE A 232 9.01 11.58 7.72
C PHE A 232 7.99 12.50 8.43
N GLY A 233 6.92 12.93 7.74
CA GLY A 233 5.97 13.92 8.27
C GLY A 233 6.54 15.32 8.53
N LEU A 234 7.76 15.62 8.07
CA LEU A 234 8.40 16.93 8.26
C LEU A 234 8.11 17.91 7.12
N LYS A 235 7.96 17.38 5.90
CA LYS A 235 7.76 18.20 4.71
C LYS A 235 6.95 17.45 3.66
N PHE A 236 5.87 18.07 3.21
CA PHE A 236 5.09 17.62 2.07
C PHE A 236 5.55 18.31 0.78
N ILE A 237 6.00 17.51 -0.17
CA ILE A 237 6.56 17.98 -1.43
C ILE A 237 5.53 17.71 -2.52
N VAL A 238 5.23 18.73 -3.33
CA VAL A 238 4.27 18.69 -4.44
C VAL A 238 4.89 19.38 -5.64
N TYR A 239 4.84 18.74 -6.80
CA TYR A 239 5.27 19.31 -8.09
C TYR A 239 4.52 18.65 -9.25
N SER A 240 4.49 19.32 -10.40
CA SER A 240 3.88 18.79 -11.61
C SER A 240 4.68 17.64 -12.21
N TRP A 241 4.00 16.79 -12.98
CA TRP A 241 4.64 15.74 -13.77
C TRP A 241 5.67 16.30 -14.75
N SER A 242 5.43 17.47 -15.36
CA SER A 242 6.40 18.11 -16.24
C SER A 242 7.71 18.47 -15.52
N THR A 243 7.63 18.99 -14.29
CA THR A 243 8.81 19.22 -13.45
C THR A 243 9.48 17.92 -13.04
N ALA A 244 8.69 16.91 -12.67
CA ALA A 244 9.19 15.57 -12.35
C ALA A 244 9.99 14.99 -13.52
N TYR A 245 9.40 14.96 -14.72
CA TYR A 245 9.99 14.46 -15.95
C TYR A 245 11.30 15.17 -16.28
N ASN A 246 11.30 16.52 -16.29
CA ASN A 246 12.50 17.29 -16.62
C ASN A 246 13.63 17.03 -15.62
N LEU A 247 13.33 16.97 -14.32
CA LEU A 247 14.32 16.74 -13.28
C LEU A 247 14.88 15.31 -13.32
N GLN A 248 14.00 14.32 -13.52
CA GLN A 248 14.36 12.91 -13.64
C GLN A 248 15.22 12.67 -14.88
N GLN A 249 14.82 13.17 -16.04
CA GLN A 249 15.59 13.04 -17.28
C GLN A 249 16.92 13.79 -17.23
N ALA A 250 16.97 14.99 -16.65
CA ALA A 250 18.23 15.70 -16.43
C ALA A 250 19.19 14.87 -15.53
N THR A 251 18.66 14.25 -14.47
CA THR A 251 19.44 13.36 -13.59
C THR A 251 19.94 12.12 -14.33
N VAL A 252 19.11 11.52 -15.19
CA VAL A 252 19.49 10.40 -16.05
C VAL A 252 20.64 10.79 -16.97
N VAL A 253 20.53 11.93 -17.67
CA VAL A 253 21.60 12.42 -18.56
C VAL A 253 22.90 12.64 -17.80
N LEU A 254 22.86 13.30 -16.64
CA LEU A 254 24.05 13.51 -15.81
C LEU A 254 24.67 12.18 -15.33
N SER A 255 23.84 11.21 -14.95
CA SER A 255 24.28 9.88 -14.54
C SER A 255 24.94 9.13 -15.71
N LEU A 256 24.36 9.19 -16.92
CA LEU A 256 24.93 8.59 -18.14
C LEU A 256 26.25 9.24 -18.57
N LEU A 257 26.40 10.56 -18.40
CA LEU A 257 27.67 11.24 -18.60
C LEU A 257 28.74 10.75 -17.61
N PHE A 258 28.37 10.56 -16.35
CA PHE A 258 29.26 9.96 -15.36
C PHE A 258 29.64 8.52 -15.73
N PHE A 259 28.70 7.67 -16.14
CA PHE A 259 29.01 6.31 -16.60
C PHE A 259 29.92 6.30 -17.82
N THR A 260 29.73 7.23 -18.76
CA THR A 260 30.61 7.41 -19.93
C THR A 260 32.04 7.77 -19.49
N TYR A 261 32.19 8.65 -18.49
CA TYR A 261 33.47 8.95 -17.87
C TYR A 261 34.12 7.70 -17.24
N ILE A 262 33.36 6.90 -16.48
CA ILE A 262 33.85 5.68 -15.84
C ILE A 262 34.31 4.64 -16.88
N ILE A 263 33.53 4.43 -17.95
CA ILE A 263 33.90 3.53 -19.05
C ILE A 263 35.20 4.02 -19.71
N ARG A 264 35.31 5.32 -20.01
CA ARG A 264 36.52 5.90 -20.60
C ARG A 264 37.74 5.73 -19.67
N LYS A 265 37.58 5.99 -18.38
CA LYS A 265 38.63 5.79 -17.36
C LYS A 265 39.06 4.32 -17.28
N SER A 266 38.11 3.39 -17.31
CA SER A 266 38.37 1.95 -17.27
C SER A 266 39.18 1.48 -18.48
N ILE A 267 38.88 1.99 -19.68
CA ILE A 267 39.62 1.68 -20.91
C ILE A 267 41.05 2.22 -20.83
N LEU A 268 41.23 3.48 -20.41
CA LEU A 268 42.55 4.12 -20.31
C LEU A 268 43.45 3.45 -19.27
N THR A 269 42.87 2.94 -18.18
CA THR A 269 43.61 2.29 -17.10
C THR A 269 43.88 0.81 -17.35
N THR A 270 43.10 0.15 -18.22
CA THR A 270 43.29 -1.25 -18.62
C THR A 270 43.47 -1.39 -20.13
N PRO A 271 44.60 -0.93 -20.70
CA PRO A 271 44.81 -0.85 -22.15
C PRO A 271 44.77 -2.20 -22.88
N TYR A 272 44.86 -3.32 -22.15
CA TYR A 272 44.75 -4.68 -22.70
C TYR A 272 43.31 -5.16 -22.92
N ARG A 273 42.27 -4.43 -22.47
CA ARG A 273 40.86 -4.83 -22.63
C ARG A 273 40.18 -4.01 -23.73
N SER A 274 39.44 -4.69 -24.60
CA SER A 274 38.63 -4.04 -25.63
C SER A 274 37.42 -3.32 -25.03
N LEU A 275 36.96 -2.25 -25.69
CA LEU A 275 35.72 -1.53 -25.34
C LEU A 275 34.52 -2.50 -25.19
N SER A 276 34.40 -3.45 -26.12
CA SER A 276 33.36 -4.49 -26.08
C SER A 276 33.40 -5.32 -24.80
N THR A 277 34.59 -5.72 -24.34
CA THR A 277 34.73 -6.52 -23.11
C THR A 277 34.30 -5.73 -21.88
N THR A 278 34.67 -4.46 -21.79
CA THR A 278 34.31 -3.58 -20.67
C THR A 278 32.81 -3.29 -20.64
N LEU A 279 32.20 -2.96 -21.80
CA LEU A 279 30.75 -2.77 -21.90
C LEU A 279 29.98 -4.04 -21.55
N THR A 280 30.45 -5.20 -22.02
CA THR A 280 29.83 -6.49 -21.71
C THR A 280 29.92 -6.80 -20.22
N ALA A 281 31.04 -6.48 -19.56
CA ALA A 281 31.17 -6.67 -18.11
C ALA A 281 30.16 -5.80 -17.33
N TYR A 282 29.99 -4.52 -17.68
CA TYR A 282 28.99 -3.64 -17.08
C TYR A 282 27.56 -4.11 -17.38
N GLY A 283 27.29 -4.56 -18.61
CA GLY A 283 25.99 -5.14 -18.97
C GLY A 283 25.66 -6.37 -18.13
N ILE A 284 26.60 -7.30 -17.97
CA ILE A 284 26.43 -8.51 -17.15
C ILE A 284 26.22 -8.15 -15.68
N SER A 285 27.00 -7.23 -15.10
CA SER A 285 26.81 -6.85 -13.69
C SER A 285 25.49 -6.14 -13.47
N THR A 286 25.05 -5.26 -14.39
CA THR A 286 23.74 -4.61 -14.31
C THR A 286 22.60 -5.63 -14.42
N ILE A 287 22.70 -6.58 -15.35
CA ILE A 287 21.73 -7.69 -15.46
C ILE A 287 21.77 -8.58 -14.20
N SER A 288 22.95 -8.83 -13.63
CA SER A 288 23.10 -9.60 -12.38
C SER A 288 22.37 -8.93 -11.22
N VAL A 289 22.45 -7.60 -11.09
CA VAL A 289 21.71 -6.84 -10.07
C VAL A 289 20.20 -6.98 -10.30
N LEU A 290 19.72 -6.85 -11.55
CA LEU A 290 18.31 -7.04 -11.89
C LEU A 290 17.83 -8.48 -11.62
N LEU A 291 18.63 -9.49 -11.95
CA LEU A 291 18.32 -10.89 -11.64
C LEU A 291 18.33 -11.16 -10.13
N SER A 292 19.10 -10.39 -9.35
CA SER A 292 19.09 -10.50 -7.89
C SER A 292 17.78 -10.01 -7.28
N PHE A 293 17.16 -8.98 -7.87
CA PHE A 293 15.81 -8.54 -7.50
C PHE A 293 14.77 -9.65 -7.73
N PHE A 294 14.76 -10.24 -8.93
CA PHE A 294 13.82 -11.33 -9.23
C PHE A 294 14.12 -12.60 -8.41
N SER A 295 15.39 -12.89 -8.14
CA SER A 295 15.80 -14.02 -7.29
C SER A 295 15.34 -13.84 -5.85
N ALA A 296 15.41 -12.62 -5.30
CA ALA A 296 14.88 -12.33 -3.96
C ALA A 296 13.38 -12.64 -3.86
N ILE A 297 12.60 -12.18 -4.85
CA ILE A 297 11.17 -12.47 -4.95
C ILE A 297 10.90 -13.97 -5.10
N LEU A 298 11.65 -14.65 -5.98
CA LEU A 298 11.48 -16.06 -6.28
C LEU A 298 11.73 -16.95 -5.06
N VAL A 299 12.83 -16.73 -4.33
CA VAL A 299 13.19 -17.56 -3.17
C VAL A 299 12.24 -17.32 -1.98
N SER A 300 11.77 -16.09 -1.78
CA SER A 300 10.69 -15.80 -0.84
C SER A 300 9.39 -16.52 -1.22
N ASN A 301 9.02 -16.51 -2.49
CA ASN A 301 7.82 -17.21 -2.97
C ASN A 301 7.93 -18.74 -2.88
N LEU A 302 9.13 -19.29 -3.06
CA LEU A 302 9.38 -20.71 -2.81
C LEU A 302 9.15 -21.06 -1.34
N THR A 303 9.52 -20.16 -0.42
CA THR A 303 9.23 -20.32 1.01
C THR A 303 7.73 -20.30 1.27
N ALA A 304 6.99 -19.35 0.68
CA ALA A 304 5.53 -19.30 0.77
C ALA A 304 4.90 -20.59 0.22
N PHE A 305 5.36 -21.08 -0.93
CA PHE A 305 4.90 -22.35 -1.50
C PHE A 305 5.12 -23.53 -0.54
N VAL A 306 6.29 -23.64 0.08
CA VAL A 306 6.59 -24.71 1.04
C VAL A 306 5.68 -24.61 2.27
N LEU A 307 5.50 -23.41 2.83
CA LEU A 307 4.65 -23.23 4.01
C LEU A 307 3.18 -23.55 3.72
N VAL A 308 2.64 -23.05 2.61
CA VAL A 308 1.22 -23.23 2.27
C VAL A 308 0.94 -24.61 1.71
N GLN A 309 1.64 -25.04 0.65
CA GLN A 309 1.27 -26.22 -0.14
C GLN A 309 1.87 -27.53 0.40
N VAL A 310 3.01 -27.46 1.10
CA VAL A 310 3.70 -28.66 1.59
C VAL A 310 3.45 -28.89 3.07
N LEU A 311 3.43 -27.81 3.87
CA LEU A 311 3.33 -27.89 5.32
C LEU A 311 1.94 -27.55 5.87
N ASP A 312 1.03 -27.03 5.04
CA ASP A 312 -0.31 -26.59 5.43
C ASP A 312 -0.26 -25.60 6.62
N ARG A 313 0.62 -24.60 6.49
CA ARG A 313 0.83 -23.51 7.44
C ARG A 313 0.70 -22.16 6.73
N PRO A 314 -0.50 -21.81 6.23
CA PRO A 314 -0.71 -20.51 5.63
C PRO A 314 -0.65 -19.38 6.67
N MET A 315 -0.30 -18.18 6.22
CA MET A 315 -0.43 -16.94 6.99
C MET A 315 0.34 -16.84 8.31
N VAL A 316 1.37 -17.64 8.57
CA VAL A 316 2.19 -17.63 9.81
C VAL A 316 2.80 -16.28 10.22
N TRP A 317 2.67 -15.26 9.37
CA TRP A 317 3.09 -13.88 9.56
C TRP A 317 1.96 -12.92 9.95
N TYR A 318 0.69 -13.35 9.96
CA TYR A 318 -0.47 -12.46 10.01
C TYR A 318 -0.66 -11.72 11.33
N SER A 319 -0.29 -12.31 12.47
CA SER A 319 -0.52 -11.73 13.79
C SER A 319 0.25 -10.41 14.04
N ARG A 320 1.28 -10.13 13.25
CA ARG A 320 2.13 -8.93 13.38
C ARG A 320 2.65 -8.53 12.02
N GLU A 321 2.51 -7.25 11.69
CA GLU A 321 2.91 -6.65 10.42
C GLU A 321 4.33 -7.05 10.03
N TRP A 322 5.28 -6.93 10.96
CA TRP A 322 6.69 -7.19 10.69
C TRP A 322 7.08 -8.68 10.59
N TYR A 323 6.22 -9.63 10.99
CA TYR A 323 6.55 -11.06 10.92
C TYR A 323 6.80 -11.52 9.48
N GLY A 324 6.19 -10.90 8.47
CA GLY A 324 6.48 -11.20 7.07
C GLY A 324 7.97 -11.02 6.73
N LEU A 325 8.61 -9.98 7.29
CA LEU A 325 10.06 -9.76 7.14
C LEU A 325 10.88 -10.86 7.82
N LEU A 326 10.42 -11.39 8.95
CA LEU A 326 11.08 -12.49 9.64
C LEU A 326 10.95 -13.81 8.86
N VAL A 327 9.76 -14.11 8.34
CA VAL A 327 9.45 -15.37 7.65
C VAL A 327 10.09 -15.43 6.26
N TYR A 328 10.06 -14.33 5.50
CA TYR A 328 10.52 -14.29 4.10
C TYR A 328 11.83 -13.53 3.90
N GLY A 329 12.27 -12.70 4.85
CA GLY A 329 13.46 -11.86 4.69
C GLY A 329 14.77 -12.64 4.51
N PRO A 330 15.08 -13.68 5.31
CA PRO A 330 16.30 -14.46 5.13
C PRO A 330 16.32 -15.20 3.77
N ALA A 331 15.18 -15.72 3.32
CA ALA A 331 15.00 -16.28 1.98
C ALA A 331 15.30 -15.26 0.87
N ALA A 332 14.74 -14.04 0.98
CA ALA A 332 15.01 -12.96 0.03
C ALA A 332 16.50 -12.60 -0.04
N LEU A 333 17.15 -12.45 1.13
CA LEU A 333 18.59 -12.18 1.22
C LEU A 333 19.43 -13.32 0.62
N ALA A 334 19.05 -14.57 0.87
CA ALA A 334 19.72 -15.74 0.29
C ALA A 334 19.58 -15.76 -1.24
N GLY A 335 18.41 -15.44 -1.78
CA GLY A 335 18.19 -15.31 -3.23
C GLY A 335 19.02 -14.19 -3.86
N LEU A 336 19.07 -13.03 -3.19
CA LEU A 336 19.82 -11.85 -3.61
C LEU A 336 21.33 -12.12 -3.67
N LEU A 337 21.91 -12.66 -2.59
CA LEU A 337 23.35 -12.98 -2.52
C LEU A 337 23.70 -14.24 -3.32
N GLY A 338 22.80 -15.22 -3.37
CA GLY A 338 22.95 -16.44 -4.14
C GLY A 338 23.06 -16.18 -5.64
N MET A 339 22.30 -15.20 -6.16
CA MET A 339 22.41 -14.79 -7.56
C MET A 339 23.81 -14.20 -7.87
N GLN A 340 24.35 -13.36 -6.98
CA GLN A 340 25.72 -12.84 -7.15
C GLN A 340 26.77 -13.95 -7.10
N LEU A 341 26.61 -14.92 -6.19
CA LEU A 341 27.49 -16.09 -6.11
C LEU A 341 27.43 -16.93 -7.39
N LEU A 342 26.23 -17.12 -7.96
CA LEU A 342 26.04 -17.86 -9.21
C LEU A 342 26.75 -17.17 -10.37
N VAL A 343 26.53 -15.86 -10.57
CA VAL A 343 27.21 -15.08 -11.62
C VAL A 343 28.73 -15.08 -11.42
N ALA A 344 29.20 -14.92 -10.18
CA ALA A 344 30.62 -14.97 -9.85
C ALA A 344 31.24 -16.36 -10.13
N SER A 345 30.45 -17.43 -10.14
CA SER A 345 30.92 -18.80 -10.37
C SER A 345 31.06 -19.15 -11.85
N ILE A 346 30.36 -18.45 -12.75
CA ILE A 346 30.42 -18.71 -14.20
C ILE A 346 31.77 -18.23 -14.76
N PRO A 347 32.64 -19.12 -15.28
CA PRO A 347 34.03 -18.79 -15.61
C PRO A 347 34.21 -18.00 -16.90
N PHE A 348 33.29 -18.12 -17.86
CA PHE A 348 33.40 -17.54 -19.21
C PHE A 348 32.86 -16.10 -19.31
N LEU A 349 32.22 -15.57 -18.26
CA LEU A 349 31.69 -14.20 -18.29
C LEU A 349 32.81 -13.17 -18.14
N PRO A 350 32.84 -12.12 -18.99
CA PRO A 350 33.70 -10.96 -18.77
C PRO A 350 33.47 -10.34 -17.38
N ARG A 351 34.53 -10.26 -16.57
CA ARG A 351 34.46 -9.66 -15.22
C ARG A 351 35.11 -8.31 -15.15
N HIS A 352 34.67 -7.46 -14.23
CA HIS A 352 35.40 -6.23 -13.91
C HIS A 352 36.80 -6.54 -13.35
N PRO A 353 37.80 -5.66 -13.57
CA PRO A 353 39.09 -5.77 -12.88
C PRO A 353 38.93 -5.76 -11.36
N ASP A 354 37.97 -4.96 -10.89
CA ASP A 354 37.51 -4.88 -9.52
C ASP A 354 36.00 -5.17 -9.51
N PRO A 355 35.58 -6.40 -9.13
CA PRO A 355 34.18 -6.80 -9.10
C PRO A 355 33.31 -5.98 -8.15
N GLU A 356 33.86 -5.53 -7.02
CA GLU A 356 33.16 -4.71 -6.02
C GLU A 356 32.80 -3.37 -6.62
N HIS A 357 33.81 -2.65 -7.13
CA HIS A 357 33.62 -1.34 -7.73
C HIS A 357 32.74 -1.39 -8.99
N GLY A 358 32.95 -2.38 -9.87
CA GLY A 358 32.13 -2.53 -11.08
C GLY A 358 30.66 -2.81 -10.76
N THR A 359 30.38 -3.63 -9.74
CA THR A 359 29.00 -3.89 -9.29
C THR A 359 28.40 -2.65 -8.63
N PHE A 360 29.16 -1.90 -7.84
CA PHE A 360 28.73 -0.65 -7.21
C PHE A 360 28.24 0.38 -8.23
N VAL A 361 29.01 0.57 -9.31
CA VAL A 361 28.62 1.43 -10.44
C VAL A 361 27.43 0.83 -11.20
N SER A 362 27.36 -0.49 -11.38
CA SER A 362 26.24 -1.17 -12.04
C SER A 362 24.92 -1.07 -11.28
N VAL A 363 24.94 -1.02 -9.94
CA VAL A 363 23.74 -0.76 -9.13
C VAL A 363 23.18 0.62 -9.45
N ALA A 364 24.02 1.66 -9.43
CA ALA A 364 23.60 3.01 -9.83
C ALA A 364 23.10 3.07 -11.28
N LEU A 365 23.75 2.34 -12.19
CA LEU A 365 23.36 2.26 -13.60
C LEU A 365 22.00 1.58 -13.78
N LEU A 366 21.71 0.51 -13.04
CA LEU A 366 20.40 -0.15 -13.08
C LEU A 366 19.30 0.84 -12.70
N PHE A 367 19.43 1.52 -11.56
CA PHE A 367 18.44 2.50 -11.12
C PHE A 367 18.31 3.65 -12.12
N THR A 368 19.40 4.11 -12.73
CA THR A 368 19.36 5.13 -13.80
C THR A 368 18.52 4.66 -14.99
N ILE A 369 18.73 3.42 -15.45
CA ILE A 369 17.96 2.82 -16.55
C ILE A 369 16.49 2.68 -16.16
N LEU A 370 16.21 2.18 -14.96
CA LEU A 370 14.84 2.01 -14.46
C LEU A 370 14.13 3.36 -14.30
N THR A 371 14.81 4.39 -13.78
CA THR A 371 14.27 5.76 -13.75
C THR A 371 13.92 6.21 -15.16
N ALA A 372 14.85 6.12 -16.12
CA ALA A 372 14.58 6.53 -17.50
C ALA A 372 13.34 5.81 -18.07
N LEU A 373 13.29 4.48 -17.98
CA LEU A 373 12.20 3.69 -18.54
C LEU A 373 10.84 3.99 -17.87
N VAL A 374 10.79 4.03 -16.54
CA VAL A 374 9.54 4.22 -15.79
C VAL A 374 9.03 5.66 -15.94
N THR A 375 9.93 6.64 -16.02
CA THR A 375 9.57 8.04 -16.33
C THR A 375 8.98 8.17 -17.73
N GLU A 376 9.51 7.46 -18.74
CA GLU A 376 8.93 7.47 -20.10
C GLU A 376 7.54 6.82 -20.16
N VAL A 377 7.27 5.81 -19.32
CA VAL A 377 5.95 5.17 -19.24
C VAL A 377 4.89 6.11 -18.64
N GLY A 378 5.28 7.16 -17.93
CA GLY A 378 4.33 8.11 -17.33
C GLY A 378 3.90 7.76 -15.91
N LEU A 379 4.61 6.86 -15.22
CA LEU A 379 4.25 6.44 -13.86
C LEU A 379 4.73 7.46 -12.82
N ALA A 380 3.81 8.01 -12.02
CA ALA A 380 4.13 9.01 -11.01
C ALA A 380 5.05 8.46 -9.90
N SER A 381 4.97 7.15 -9.62
CA SER A 381 5.86 6.41 -8.71
C SER A 381 7.33 6.34 -9.16
N SER A 382 7.67 6.82 -10.36
CA SER A 382 9.06 6.94 -10.86
C SER A 382 9.98 7.73 -9.92
N PHE A 383 9.41 8.61 -9.08
CA PHE A 383 10.17 9.42 -8.14
C PHE A 383 10.98 8.58 -7.14
N VAL A 384 10.47 7.39 -6.74
CA VAL A 384 11.19 6.49 -5.84
C VAL A 384 12.49 6.03 -6.49
N LEU A 385 12.41 5.55 -7.73
CA LEU A 385 13.60 5.15 -8.50
C LEU A 385 14.54 6.32 -8.74
N TRP A 386 13.99 7.51 -8.99
CA TRP A 386 14.79 8.73 -9.17
C TRP A 386 15.57 9.12 -7.91
N ILE A 387 14.97 9.07 -6.72
CA ILE A 387 15.66 9.29 -5.44
C ILE A 387 16.84 8.31 -5.30
N TYR A 388 16.61 7.03 -5.63
CA TYR A 388 17.68 6.03 -5.63
C TYR A 388 18.79 6.39 -6.62
N THR A 389 18.45 6.78 -7.85
CA THR A 389 19.41 7.23 -8.86
C THR A 389 20.23 8.43 -8.36
N VAL A 390 19.60 9.44 -7.77
CA VAL A 390 20.29 10.62 -7.22
C VAL A 390 21.28 10.20 -6.15
N VAL A 391 20.86 9.41 -5.16
CA VAL A 391 21.72 9.01 -4.03
C VAL A 391 22.85 8.10 -4.51
N LEU A 392 22.54 7.05 -5.29
CA LEU A 392 23.53 6.08 -5.75
C LEU A 392 24.56 6.70 -6.68
N THR A 393 24.14 7.50 -7.66
CA THR A 393 25.07 8.19 -8.58
C THR A 393 25.89 9.23 -7.82
N SER A 394 25.29 10.00 -6.91
CA SER A 394 26.02 11.02 -6.13
C SER A 394 27.07 10.39 -5.22
N VAL A 395 26.76 9.27 -4.57
CA VAL A 395 27.74 8.52 -3.76
C VAL A 395 28.81 7.87 -4.66
N ALA A 396 28.47 7.40 -5.86
CA ALA A 396 29.45 6.92 -6.82
C ALA A 396 30.42 8.02 -7.27
N VAL A 397 29.92 9.22 -7.57
CA VAL A 397 30.73 10.41 -7.88
C VAL A 397 31.64 10.76 -6.69
N LEU A 398 31.10 10.81 -5.47
CA LEU A 398 31.89 11.08 -4.26
C LEU A 398 32.98 10.03 -4.03
N ASN A 399 32.69 8.75 -4.28
CA ASN A 399 33.67 7.68 -4.18
C ASN A 399 34.84 7.93 -5.15
N GLU A 400 34.54 8.28 -6.40
CA GLU A 400 35.51 8.42 -7.47
C GLU A 400 36.41 9.66 -7.37
N PHE A 401 35.85 10.78 -6.90
CA PHE A 401 36.58 12.05 -6.88
C PHE A 401 37.13 12.42 -5.50
N VAL A 402 36.52 11.94 -4.42
CA VAL A 402 36.84 12.38 -3.04
C VAL A 402 37.38 11.25 -2.18
N LEU A 403 36.65 10.14 -2.07
CA LEU A 403 36.99 9.10 -1.08
C LEU A 403 38.11 8.17 -1.53
N VAL A 404 38.12 7.79 -2.81
CA VAL A 404 39.16 6.96 -3.42
C VAL A 404 39.62 7.62 -4.72
N PRO A 405 40.32 8.77 -4.66
CA PRO A 405 40.81 9.44 -5.86
C PRO A 405 41.79 8.54 -6.61
N THR A 406 41.95 8.78 -7.92
CA THR A 406 42.89 8.06 -8.81
C THR A 406 44.35 8.05 -8.35
N THR A 407 44.73 8.93 -7.41
CA THR A 407 46.05 9.01 -6.79
C THR A 407 46.21 8.11 -5.55
N SER A 408 45.15 7.47 -5.08
CA SER A 408 45.14 6.59 -3.91
C SER A 408 45.74 5.23 -4.22
N SER A 409 46.50 4.66 -3.26
CA SER A 409 47.00 3.28 -3.33
C SER A 409 45.90 2.24 -3.08
N LYS A 410 44.76 2.65 -2.50
CA LYS A 410 43.59 1.79 -2.30
C LYS A 410 42.76 1.77 -3.57
N ARG A 411 42.59 0.59 -4.17
CA ARG A 411 41.60 0.33 -5.22
C ARG A 411 40.37 -0.28 -4.55
N GLY A 412 39.17 0.22 -4.89
CA GLY A 412 37.92 -0.31 -4.34
C GLY A 412 36.91 0.77 -3.96
N VAL A 413 35.86 0.35 -3.26
CA VAL A 413 34.81 1.23 -2.74
C VAL A 413 35.11 1.59 -1.29
N SER A 414 35.00 2.86 -0.92
CA SER A 414 35.20 3.28 0.48
C SER A 414 34.06 2.79 1.36
N SER A 415 34.35 2.34 2.59
CA SER A 415 33.31 2.01 3.58
C SER A 415 32.36 3.17 3.88
N TRP A 416 32.83 4.42 3.73
CA TRP A 416 31.99 5.61 3.83
C TRP A 416 30.96 5.71 2.71
N ALA A 417 31.28 5.25 1.50
CA ALA A 417 30.32 5.22 0.39
C ALA A 417 29.15 4.26 0.71
N TYR A 418 29.46 3.07 1.25
CA TYR A 418 28.43 2.15 1.75
C TYR A 418 27.61 2.75 2.88
N THR A 419 28.28 3.33 3.88
CA THR A 419 27.61 3.92 5.05
C THR A 419 26.63 5.01 4.62
N VAL A 420 27.07 5.96 3.79
CA VAL A 420 26.23 7.08 3.33
C VAL A 420 25.07 6.57 2.47
N SER A 421 25.32 5.72 1.48
CA SER A 421 24.27 5.23 0.58
C SER A 421 23.25 4.35 1.31
N MET A 422 23.70 3.36 2.10
CA MET A 422 22.80 2.44 2.81
C MET A 422 22.02 3.15 3.92
N THR A 423 22.63 4.07 4.68
CA THR A 423 21.91 4.81 5.71
C THR A 423 20.86 5.72 5.09
N THR A 424 21.21 6.44 4.01
CA THR A 424 20.27 7.38 3.37
C THR A 424 19.10 6.63 2.72
N LEU A 425 19.38 5.60 1.92
CA LEU A 425 18.33 4.80 1.27
C LEU A 425 17.54 3.99 2.28
N GLY A 426 18.20 3.40 3.27
CA GLY A 426 17.55 2.66 4.35
C GLY A 426 16.55 3.53 5.11
N LEU A 427 16.93 4.75 5.51
CA LEU A 427 16.02 5.68 6.18
C LEU A 427 14.82 6.04 5.28
N LEU A 428 15.07 6.52 4.05
CA LEU A 428 14.00 6.93 3.14
C LEU A 428 13.05 5.78 2.78
N TYR A 429 13.59 4.58 2.61
CA TYR A 429 12.80 3.42 2.25
C TYR A 429 12.08 2.78 3.43
N THR A 430 12.62 2.87 4.65
CA THR A 430 11.98 2.29 5.84
C THR A 430 10.59 2.89 6.04
N ASP A 431 10.42 4.19 5.87
CA ASP A 431 9.13 4.87 6.00
C ASP A 431 8.09 4.33 5.01
N MET A 432 8.43 4.32 3.72
CA MET A 432 7.57 3.79 2.65
C MET A 432 7.32 2.28 2.78
N GLY A 433 8.35 1.53 3.18
CA GLY A 433 8.30 0.09 3.35
C GLY A 433 7.42 -0.33 4.52
N LEU A 434 7.50 0.38 5.65
CA LEU A 434 6.63 0.15 6.80
C LEU A 434 5.18 0.49 6.45
N ALA A 435 4.92 1.61 5.76
CA ALA A 435 3.57 1.95 5.31
C ALA A 435 2.96 0.86 4.39
N LEU A 436 3.78 0.25 3.52
CA LEU A 436 3.34 -0.88 2.69
C LEU A 436 3.00 -2.12 3.52
N ILE A 437 3.80 -2.48 4.53
CA ILE A 437 3.48 -3.63 5.38
C ILE A 437 2.25 -3.34 6.26
N ASP A 438 2.19 -2.16 6.89
CA ASP A 438 1.07 -1.72 7.73
C ASP A 438 -0.27 -1.76 6.97
N LEU A 439 -0.24 -1.48 5.66
CA LEU A 439 -1.40 -1.57 4.79
C LEU A 439 -1.68 -3.01 4.34
N PHE A 440 -0.71 -3.70 3.73
CA PHE A 440 -0.96 -4.96 3.02
C PHE A 440 -1.08 -6.18 3.93
N VAL A 441 -0.36 -6.23 5.07
CA VAL A 441 -0.42 -7.41 5.95
C VAL A 441 -1.83 -7.59 6.54
N PRO A 442 -2.46 -6.58 7.14
CA PRO A 442 -3.85 -6.73 7.59
C PRO A 442 -4.84 -6.87 6.43
N LEU A 443 -4.63 -6.13 5.33
CA LEU A 443 -5.50 -6.16 4.14
C LEU A 443 -5.56 -7.56 3.51
N THR A 444 -4.43 -8.25 3.39
CA THR A 444 -4.37 -9.64 2.90
C THR A 444 -5.14 -10.61 3.81
N GLY A 445 -5.38 -10.23 5.07
CA GLY A 445 -6.32 -10.92 5.95
C GLY A 445 -7.74 -11.00 5.43
N ARG A 446 -8.16 -10.02 4.60
CA ARG A 446 -9.54 -9.79 4.18
C ARG A 446 -9.77 -9.77 2.65
N MET A 447 -8.81 -10.28 1.87
CA MET A 447 -8.86 -10.32 0.38
C MET A 447 -9.71 -11.46 -0.21
N GLY A 448 -10.35 -12.28 0.63
CA GLY A 448 -11.16 -13.42 0.17
C GLY A 448 -10.46 -14.78 0.33
N VAL A 449 -11.18 -15.86 -0.04
CA VAL A 449 -10.73 -17.25 0.13
C VAL A 449 -9.73 -17.70 -0.94
N ASP A 450 -9.86 -17.23 -2.18
CA ASP A 450 -9.01 -17.67 -3.30
C ASP A 450 -7.73 -16.84 -3.48
N ALA A 451 -7.59 -15.75 -2.73
CA ALA A 451 -6.45 -14.84 -2.88
C ALA A 451 -5.14 -15.52 -2.41
N PRO A 452 -4.06 -15.52 -3.21
CA PRO A 452 -2.78 -16.11 -2.83
C PRO A 452 -2.00 -15.17 -1.88
N VAL A 453 -2.54 -14.95 -0.69
CA VAL A 453 -2.10 -13.92 0.27
C VAL A 453 -0.65 -14.07 0.73
N ASP A 454 -0.20 -15.31 0.99
CA ASP A 454 1.19 -15.61 1.35
C ASP A 454 2.18 -15.25 0.23
N HIS A 455 1.78 -15.45 -1.03
CA HIS A 455 2.59 -15.08 -2.18
C HIS A 455 2.65 -13.55 -2.35
N ILE A 456 1.55 -12.83 -2.11
CA ILE A 456 1.52 -11.37 -2.14
C ILE A 456 2.52 -10.80 -1.12
N VAL A 457 2.46 -11.25 0.13
CA VAL A 457 3.39 -10.80 1.19
C VAL A 457 4.83 -11.21 0.89
N ALA A 458 5.06 -12.42 0.36
CA ALA A 458 6.40 -12.86 -0.04
C ALA A 458 6.99 -12.00 -1.17
N VAL A 459 6.18 -11.55 -2.13
CA VAL A 459 6.60 -10.60 -3.18
C VAL A 459 6.96 -9.25 -2.56
N ILE A 460 6.10 -8.68 -1.71
CA ILE A 460 6.34 -7.40 -1.03
C ILE A 460 7.65 -7.45 -0.24
N VAL A 461 7.83 -8.48 0.59
CA VAL A 461 9.07 -8.65 1.39
C VAL A 461 10.30 -8.83 0.50
N GLY A 462 10.20 -9.62 -0.58
CA GLY A 462 11.29 -9.79 -1.54
C GLY A 462 11.72 -8.46 -2.18
N MET A 463 10.76 -7.63 -2.59
CA MET A 463 11.01 -6.29 -3.12
C MET A 463 11.63 -5.39 -2.04
N MET A 464 11.10 -5.42 -0.81
CA MET A 464 11.59 -4.61 0.30
C MET A 464 13.04 -4.90 0.66
N VAL A 465 13.41 -6.17 0.72
CA VAL A 465 14.79 -6.58 1.02
C VAL A 465 15.78 -6.09 -0.03
N PHE A 466 15.41 -6.13 -1.32
CA PHE A 466 16.25 -5.59 -2.39
C PHE A 466 16.38 -4.07 -2.30
N MET A 467 15.27 -3.36 -2.10
CA MET A 467 15.24 -1.90 -2.05
C MET A 467 15.94 -1.35 -0.80
N ALA A 468 15.85 -2.00 0.35
CA ALA A 468 16.46 -1.52 1.58
C ALA A 468 17.99 -1.35 1.51
N ALA A 469 18.70 -2.18 0.73
CA ALA A 469 20.15 -2.13 0.66
C ALA A 469 20.74 -2.67 -0.67
N PRO A 470 20.46 -2.06 -1.84
CA PRO A 470 20.94 -2.57 -3.13
C PRO A 470 22.48 -2.59 -3.23
N ASN A 471 23.19 -1.70 -2.54
CA ASN A 471 24.65 -1.70 -2.50
C ASN A 471 25.26 -2.88 -1.73
N LEU A 472 24.45 -3.67 -1.01
CA LEU A 472 24.91 -4.92 -0.40
C LEU A 472 25.43 -5.90 -1.46
N LEU A 473 24.87 -5.84 -2.69
CA LEU A 473 25.32 -6.63 -3.84
C LEU A 473 26.75 -6.31 -4.24
N ALA A 474 27.13 -5.03 -4.20
CA ALA A 474 28.49 -4.61 -4.50
C ALA A 474 29.47 -5.10 -3.43
N PHE A 475 29.10 -4.90 -2.16
CA PHE A 475 29.89 -5.39 -1.03
C PHE A 475 30.08 -6.92 -1.08
N ALA A 476 29.03 -7.67 -1.42
CA ALA A 476 29.10 -9.12 -1.58
C ALA A 476 30.12 -9.58 -2.64
N ASN A 477 30.26 -8.81 -3.73
CA ASN A 477 31.23 -9.10 -4.79
C ASN A 477 32.68 -8.73 -4.42
N GLY A 478 32.89 -7.93 -3.36
CA GLY A 478 34.21 -7.64 -2.80
C GLY A 478 34.76 -8.72 -1.86
N ILE A 479 33.90 -9.63 -1.38
CA ILE A 479 34.27 -10.70 -0.44
C ILE A 479 34.74 -11.95 -1.20
N GLU A 480 35.63 -12.74 -0.58
CA GLU A 480 36.01 -14.05 -1.12
C GLU A 480 34.79 -14.95 -1.35
N ARG A 481 34.72 -15.63 -2.51
CA ARG A 481 33.60 -16.51 -2.88
C ARG A 481 33.24 -17.55 -1.83
N LYS A 482 34.25 -18.11 -1.14
CA LYS A 482 34.02 -19.09 -0.07
C LYS A 482 33.30 -18.47 1.13
N ALA A 483 33.62 -17.23 1.47
CA ALA A 483 32.93 -16.50 2.52
C ALA A 483 31.51 -16.11 2.09
N LEU A 484 31.32 -15.63 0.84
CA LEU A 484 29.98 -15.38 0.30
C LEU A 484 29.11 -16.65 0.31
N ALA A 485 29.65 -17.79 -0.11
CA ALA A 485 28.95 -19.07 -0.06
C ALA A 485 28.56 -19.47 1.36
N LYS A 486 29.45 -19.25 2.36
CA LYS A 486 29.12 -19.48 3.77
C LYS A 486 27.99 -18.55 4.25
N CYS A 487 27.95 -17.28 3.83
CA CYS A 487 26.86 -16.38 4.17
C CYS A 487 25.53 -16.86 3.58
N VAL A 488 25.50 -17.25 2.29
CA VAL A 488 24.30 -17.80 1.63
C VAL A 488 23.82 -19.07 2.33
N VAL A 489 24.73 -20.01 2.63
CA VAL A 489 24.38 -21.23 3.37
C VAL A 489 23.86 -20.90 4.77
N GLY A 490 24.48 -19.94 5.47
CA GLY A 490 24.00 -19.49 6.78
C GLY A 490 22.57 -18.93 6.74
N LEU A 491 22.25 -18.12 5.73
CA LEU A 491 20.89 -17.60 5.52
C LEU A 491 19.90 -18.71 5.18
N LEU A 492 20.28 -19.69 4.36
CA LEU A 492 19.43 -20.85 4.06
C LEU A 492 19.21 -21.75 5.27
N VAL A 493 20.22 -21.92 6.13
CA VAL A 493 20.08 -22.64 7.41
C VAL A 493 19.15 -21.88 8.35
N MET A 494 19.31 -20.56 8.46
CA MET A 494 18.39 -19.70 9.23
C MET A 494 16.96 -19.83 8.70
N GLN A 495 16.76 -19.80 7.38
CA GLN A 495 15.46 -19.99 6.75
C GLN A 495 14.88 -21.37 7.05
N ALA A 496 15.69 -22.43 6.99
CA ALA A 496 15.24 -23.78 7.33
C ALA A 496 14.80 -23.88 8.80
N VAL A 497 15.51 -23.23 9.73
CA VAL A 497 15.10 -23.15 11.14
C VAL A 497 13.75 -22.43 11.27
N ILE A 498 13.55 -21.30 10.58
CA ILE A 498 12.28 -20.56 10.61
C ILE A 498 11.13 -21.42 10.06
N VAL A 499 11.35 -22.12 8.95
CA VAL A 499 10.36 -23.04 8.36
C VAL A 499 10.02 -24.18 9.34
N VAL A 500 11.00 -24.74 10.04
CA VAL A 500 10.76 -25.77 11.08
C VAL A 500 9.95 -25.19 12.25
N VAL A 501 10.29 -23.99 12.72
CA VAL A 501 9.53 -23.32 13.79
C VAL A 501 8.10 -23.03 13.33
N ALA A 502 7.89 -22.58 12.09
CA ALA A 502 6.58 -22.36 11.51
C ALA A 502 5.77 -23.67 11.38
N ALA A 503 6.43 -24.77 10.96
CA ALA A 503 5.81 -26.08 10.87
C ALA A 503 5.29 -26.59 12.23
N VAL A 504 6.11 -26.42 13.27
CA VAL A 504 5.83 -26.92 14.63
C VAL A 504 4.85 -26.01 15.38
N THR A 505 5.04 -24.69 15.32
CA THR A 505 4.31 -23.73 16.16
C THR A 505 3.19 -22.99 15.44
N GLY A 506 3.21 -22.92 14.11
CA GLY A 506 2.24 -22.12 13.34
C GLY A 506 0.83 -22.70 13.31
N GLY A 507 0.68 -24.00 13.58
CA GLY A 507 -0.62 -24.68 13.62
C GLY A 507 -1.16 -24.92 15.03
N THR A 508 -0.40 -24.54 16.07
CA THR A 508 -0.79 -24.75 17.47
C THR A 508 -1.24 -23.44 18.09
N ASP A 509 -2.42 -23.43 18.69
CA ASP A 509 -2.94 -22.27 19.43
C ASP A 509 -1.92 -21.78 20.48
N GLY A 510 -1.66 -20.47 20.51
CA GLY A 510 -0.63 -19.85 21.35
C GLY A 510 0.83 -20.09 20.94
N GLY A 511 1.07 -20.74 19.79
CA GLY A 511 2.41 -20.91 19.22
C GLY A 511 3.04 -19.58 18.78
N VAL A 512 4.38 -19.54 18.70
CA VAL A 512 5.13 -18.30 18.41
C VAL A 512 4.76 -17.68 17.06
N LEU A 513 4.49 -18.53 16.05
CA LEU A 513 4.07 -18.14 14.71
C LEU A 513 2.60 -18.51 14.43
N PHE A 514 1.80 -18.67 15.49
CA PHE A 514 0.37 -18.85 15.33
C PHE A 514 -0.24 -17.52 14.83
N PRO A 515 -0.99 -17.55 13.72
CA PRO A 515 -1.32 -16.34 13.00
C PRO A 515 -2.49 -15.53 13.57
N PHE A 516 -3.31 -16.10 14.46
CA PHE A 516 -4.55 -15.49 14.91
C PHE A 516 -4.57 -15.29 16.42
N ASP A 517 -5.18 -14.21 16.88
CA ASP A 517 -5.50 -13.99 18.29
C ASP A 517 -6.75 -13.10 18.40
N ASN A 518 -7.10 -12.69 19.62
CA ASN A 518 -8.30 -11.88 19.87
C ASN A 518 -8.29 -10.52 19.16
N MET A 519 -7.12 -9.97 18.79
CA MET A 519 -6.97 -8.68 18.10
C MET A 519 -6.65 -8.85 16.62
N HIS A 520 -6.32 -10.06 16.17
CA HIS A 520 -6.06 -10.40 14.77
C HIS A 520 -7.03 -11.49 14.28
N PRO A 521 -8.35 -11.25 14.32
CA PRO A 521 -9.34 -12.24 13.96
C PRO A 521 -9.44 -12.44 12.44
N LYS A 522 -10.10 -13.52 12.05
CA LYS A 522 -10.56 -13.78 10.67
C LYS A 522 -12.08 -13.71 10.63
N ARG A 523 -12.65 -13.31 9.48
CA ARG A 523 -14.09 -13.11 9.37
C ARG A 523 -14.80 -14.43 9.02
N ALA A 524 -15.75 -14.78 9.88
CA ALA A 524 -16.69 -15.87 9.65
C ALA A 524 -18.11 -15.33 9.81
N PHE A 525 -18.98 -15.71 8.91
CA PHE A 525 -20.39 -15.33 8.90
C PHE A 525 -21.23 -16.50 9.40
N VAL A 526 -22.16 -16.19 10.27
CA VAL A 526 -23.07 -17.16 10.88
C VAL A 526 -24.49 -16.65 10.70
N GLN A 527 -25.33 -17.47 10.08
CA GLN A 527 -26.73 -17.17 9.85
C GLN A 527 -27.58 -18.29 10.43
N HIS A 528 -28.54 -17.94 11.27
CA HIS A 528 -29.50 -18.88 11.82
C HIS A 528 -30.86 -18.65 11.16
N LEU A 529 -31.32 -19.64 10.38
CA LEU A 529 -32.61 -19.61 9.70
C LEU A 529 -33.57 -20.57 10.38
N LYS A 530 -34.71 -20.06 10.83
CA LYS A 530 -35.78 -20.86 11.40
C LYS A 530 -37.02 -20.82 10.53
N ASN A 531 -37.45 -21.97 10.02
CA ASN A 531 -38.70 -22.09 9.31
C ASN A 531 -39.86 -22.04 10.31
N LEU A 532 -40.65 -20.95 10.26
CA LEU A 532 -41.77 -20.75 11.17
C LEU A 532 -42.93 -21.75 10.96
N THR A 533 -42.99 -22.41 9.79
CA THR A 533 -44.05 -23.36 9.44
C THR A 533 -43.68 -24.79 9.82
N SER A 534 -42.47 -25.25 9.47
CA SER A 534 -42.01 -26.62 9.81
C SER A 534 -41.41 -26.71 11.22
N GLY A 535 -40.96 -25.59 11.79
CA GLY A 535 -40.24 -25.53 13.06
C GLY A 535 -38.76 -25.88 12.96
N GLU A 536 -38.27 -26.25 11.77
CA GLU A 536 -36.86 -26.55 11.50
C GLU A 536 -35.99 -25.32 11.68
N ALA A 537 -34.78 -25.53 12.19
CA ALA A 537 -33.75 -24.53 12.34
C ALA A 537 -32.49 -25.01 11.63
N HIS A 538 -31.85 -24.13 10.89
CA HIS A 538 -30.62 -24.37 10.16
C HIS A 538 -29.59 -23.34 10.59
N LEU A 539 -28.38 -23.79 10.89
CA LEU A 539 -27.25 -22.92 11.14
C LEU A 539 -26.32 -22.95 9.91
N TYR A 540 -26.24 -21.83 9.22
CA TYR A 540 -25.35 -21.65 8.09
C TYR A 540 -24.08 -20.92 8.52
N ILE A 541 -22.94 -21.47 8.11
CA ILE A 541 -21.63 -20.92 8.44
C ILE A 541 -20.83 -20.78 7.18
N ALA A 542 -20.22 -19.61 6.99
CA ALA A 542 -19.42 -19.31 5.82
C ALA A 542 -18.15 -18.56 6.22
N GLN A 543 -17.00 -18.96 5.67
CA GLN A 543 -15.76 -18.19 5.77
C GLN A 543 -15.68 -17.17 4.63
N ALA A 544 -15.39 -15.91 4.96
CA ALA A 544 -15.08 -14.92 3.93
C ALA A 544 -13.60 -14.90 3.55
N ASP A 545 -12.74 -15.37 4.44
CA ASP A 545 -11.30 -15.27 4.32
C ASP A 545 -10.66 -16.66 4.39
N HIS A 546 -9.62 -16.88 3.59
CA HIS A 546 -8.84 -18.13 3.67
C HIS A 546 -8.21 -18.29 5.05
N GLY A 547 -8.25 -19.50 5.61
CA GLY A 547 -7.49 -19.86 6.80
C GLY A 547 -7.67 -21.32 7.25
N PRO A 548 -6.70 -21.88 7.97
CA PRO A 548 -6.67 -23.30 8.38
C PRO A 548 -7.57 -23.59 9.60
N PHE A 549 -8.36 -22.60 10.04
CA PHE A 549 -9.16 -22.69 11.26
C PHE A 549 -10.60 -23.15 11.01
N PHE A 550 -11.09 -23.04 9.77
CA PHE A 550 -12.51 -23.23 9.49
C PHE A 550 -12.97 -24.67 9.75
N ASP A 551 -12.21 -25.67 9.31
CA ASP A 551 -12.52 -27.08 9.58
C ASP A 551 -12.54 -27.39 11.09
N GLN A 552 -11.66 -26.74 11.87
CA GLN A 552 -11.67 -26.87 13.33
C GLN A 552 -12.92 -26.26 13.97
N VAL A 553 -13.42 -25.14 13.41
CA VAL A 553 -14.68 -24.53 13.85
C VAL A 553 -15.85 -25.45 13.53
N ILE A 554 -15.90 -26.00 12.32
CA ILE A 554 -16.96 -26.93 11.89
C ILE A 554 -16.98 -28.16 12.81
N HIS A 555 -15.85 -28.84 13.01
CA HIS A 555 -15.80 -30.02 13.88
C HIS A 555 -16.26 -29.74 15.32
N LYS A 556 -15.86 -28.59 15.90
CA LYS A 556 -16.34 -28.19 17.23
C LYS A 556 -17.86 -28.00 17.29
N LEU A 557 -18.47 -27.54 16.21
CA LEU A 557 -19.91 -27.34 16.13
C LEU A 557 -20.66 -28.64 15.86
N GLU A 558 -20.11 -29.53 15.03
CA GLU A 558 -20.63 -30.89 14.87
C GLU A 558 -20.65 -31.63 16.21
N ASP A 559 -19.57 -31.54 16.98
CA ASP A 559 -19.48 -32.12 18.33
C ASP A 559 -20.48 -31.47 19.30
N ALA A 560 -20.67 -30.15 19.23
CA ALA A 560 -21.56 -29.41 20.12
C ALA A 560 -23.04 -29.69 19.84
N PHE A 561 -23.44 -29.81 18.57
CA PHE A 561 -24.82 -30.03 18.16
C PHE A 561 -25.16 -31.51 17.92
N GLY A 562 -24.16 -32.38 17.79
CA GLY A 562 -24.35 -33.80 17.49
C GLY A 562 -24.89 -34.05 16.08
N VAL A 563 -24.68 -33.11 15.15
CA VAL A 563 -25.15 -33.15 13.76
C VAL A 563 -23.95 -32.96 12.84
N LEU A 564 -23.88 -33.76 11.78
CA LEU A 564 -22.83 -33.63 10.77
C LEU A 564 -23.12 -32.44 9.84
N ALA A 565 -22.07 -31.70 9.54
CA ALA A 565 -22.07 -30.60 8.61
C ALA A 565 -22.39 -31.05 7.17
N GLU A 566 -23.35 -30.39 6.52
CA GLU A 566 -23.56 -30.50 5.07
C GLU A 566 -22.76 -29.40 4.36
N HIS A 567 -21.71 -29.78 3.62
CA HIS A 567 -20.98 -28.85 2.75
C HIS A 567 -21.76 -28.58 1.45
N ARG A 568 -22.01 -27.30 1.16
CA ARG A 568 -22.71 -26.87 -0.05
C ARG A 568 -21.74 -26.16 -0.98
N ALA A 569 -21.55 -26.67 -2.20
CA ALA A 569 -20.70 -26.04 -3.21
C ALA A 569 -21.44 -24.87 -3.91
N LEU A 570 -20.73 -23.77 -4.18
CA LEU A 570 -21.24 -22.57 -4.88
C LEU A 570 -21.58 -22.79 -6.38
N THR A 571 -21.59 -24.02 -6.88
CA THR A 571 -21.87 -24.32 -8.30
C THR A 571 -23.34 -24.15 -8.69
N HIS A 572 -24.23 -23.89 -7.71
CA HIS A 572 -25.63 -23.57 -7.91
C HIS A 572 -25.97 -22.27 -7.17
N PHE A 573 -26.95 -21.51 -7.67
CA PHE A 573 -27.45 -20.31 -7.00
C PHE A 573 -27.90 -20.65 -5.57
N VAL A 574 -27.13 -20.21 -4.57
CA VAL A 574 -27.44 -20.42 -3.15
C VAL A 574 -28.18 -19.19 -2.64
N SER A 575 -29.51 -19.21 -2.72
CA SER A 575 -30.35 -18.10 -2.22
C SER A 575 -30.31 -17.94 -0.69
N ASP A 576 -29.71 -18.89 0.03
CA ASP A 576 -29.67 -18.91 1.50
C ASP A 576 -29.04 -17.63 2.07
N TRP A 577 -28.09 -17.02 1.34
CA TRP A 577 -27.36 -15.82 1.74
C TRP A 577 -27.87 -14.51 1.09
N ASP A 578 -28.91 -14.56 0.25
CA ASP A 578 -29.43 -13.37 -0.49
C ASP A 578 -29.90 -12.23 0.44
N SER A 579 -30.25 -12.56 1.68
CA SER A 579 -30.71 -11.60 2.69
C SER A 579 -29.58 -10.78 3.32
N ILE A 580 -28.31 -11.11 3.08
CA ILE A 580 -27.17 -10.47 3.73
C ILE A 580 -26.25 -9.89 2.65
N TYR A 581 -25.82 -8.63 2.80
CA TYR A 581 -24.78 -8.02 1.97
C TYR A 581 -23.40 -8.32 2.58
N PRO A 582 -22.32 -8.57 1.78
CA PRO A 582 -22.23 -8.52 0.31
C PRO A 582 -22.73 -9.77 -0.44
N PHE A 583 -23.27 -10.76 0.26
CA PHE A 583 -23.55 -12.10 -0.28
C PHE A 583 -24.63 -12.14 -1.37
N ARG A 584 -25.53 -11.15 -1.41
CA ARG A 584 -26.57 -10.99 -2.45
C ARG A 584 -26.03 -10.81 -3.88
N PHE A 585 -24.77 -10.40 -4.06
CA PHE A 585 -24.19 -10.05 -5.37
C PHE A 585 -23.16 -11.06 -5.89
N VAL A 586 -23.08 -12.26 -5.30
CA VAL A 586 -22.23 -13.35 -5.84
C VAL A 586 -22.90 -13.96 -7.08
N HIS A 587 -23.01 -13.16 -8.15
CA HIS A 587 -23.46 -13.59 -9.47
C HIS A 587 -22.49 -13.15 -10.57
N HIS A 588 -22.32 -14.09 -11.51
CA HIS A 588 -21.46 -14.14 -12.68
C HIS A 588 -21.03 -12.81 -13.36
N ASP A 589 -19.72 -12.78 -13.64
CA ASP A 589 -19.04 -12.23 -14.82
C ASP A 589 -18.26 -10.91 -14.75
N ARG A 590 -18.32 -10.10 -13.68
CA ARG A 590 -17.42 -8.91 -13.56
C ARG A 590 -16.92 -8.53 -12.17
N LEU A 591 -17.32 -9.23 -11.11
CA LEU A 591 -16.78 -9.05 -9.76
C LEU A 591 -16.19 -10.40 -9.30
N SER A 592 -14.89 -10.39 -9.01
CA SER A 592 -14.06 -11.54 -8.65
C SER A 592 -14.53 -12.22 -7.34
N PRO A 593 -14.16 -13.50 -7.11
CA PRO A 593 -14.99 -14.43 -6.38
C PRO A 593 -14.70 -14.37 -4.88
N VAL A 594 -15.69 -14.03 -4.06
CA VAL A 594 -15.67 -14.50 -2.66
C VAL A 594 -16.28 -15.90 -2.69
N VAL A 595 -15.41 -16.91 -2.68
CA VAL A 595 -15.84 -18.30 -2.62
C VAL A 595 -16.06 -18.67 -1.16
N PHE A 596 -17.33 -18.66 -0.77
CA PHE A 596 -17.78 -19.23 0.48
C PHE A 596 -17.86 -20.75 0.37
N SER A 597 -17.45 -21.45 1.42
CA SER A 597 -17.79 -22.87 1.63
C SER A 597 -18.89 -22.94 2.68
N PRO A 598 -20.17 -22.73 2.30
CA PRO A 598 -21.27 -22.78 3.25
C PRO A 598 -21.43 -24.18 3.83
N VAL A 599 -21.56 -24.24 5.14
CA VAL A 599 -21.87 -25.44 5.89
C VAL A 599 -23.20 -25.26 6.59
N ALA A 600 -24.13 -26.19 6.38
CA ALA A 600 -25.37 -26.27 7.14
C ALA A 600 -25.23 -27.31 8.27
N ILE A 601 -25.54 -26.90 9.50
CA ILE A 601 -25.58 -27.75 10.71
C ILE A 601 -27.02 -27.80 11.25
#